data_AF-A0A6J7LCC3-F1
#
_entry.id   AF-A0A6J7LCC3-F1
#
_cell.length_a   1.000
_cell.length_b   1.000
_cell.length_c   1.000
_cell.angle_alpha   90.00
_cell.angle_beta   90.00
_cell.angle_gamma   90.00
#
_symmetry.space_group_name_H-M   'P 1'
#
loop_
_entity.id
_entity.type
_entity.pdbx_description
1 polymer ?
#
loop_
_entity_poly.entity_id
_entity_poly.type
_entity_poly.pdbx_seq_one_letter_code
_entity_poly.pdbx_strand_id
1 'polypeptide(L)'
;MALRVVSDHARTCAFLIADGVLPGNEGRGYVLRRILRRVVSKMRLLGADEPTISELVEVAIAAMAPQYPELTGDLGRVSSIAANEEAAFLQTLERGTQIFDMAVTEVRTTGSSALSGTQAFSLHDTFGFPIDLTLEMAAEQGLSVDEEGFRRLMGEQRTRAKADARARKAGLVADTEYRSVMNRSGVTAFTGYDEVVTDTTLAGILRDGIVVESAAEGDEVEVVLARSPFYAEGGGQLADQGRIEVDGAVIDVYDVQSPVPGLIVHRGKVVSGEAVSGSDAVGRVDLERRRAISRAHTATHLIHRAFREALGDTATQMGSENAPGRLRFDFPSASAVPASVMADVEARVNDILAVDLPVTAHRMSQPEARSLGAMALFGEKYGDVVRVVSVGDWAHELCGGTHAQRSGQVGVVTFLSEGSIGTGVRRVEALVGTDAYRFLAREHLLVSQLAEALKARPEELPERVDAMIGRLKDAERELSRVRRAQLSASAEGVIGTGNDVGAYRLWTFVAPEGTSAADLRELVLKGRGMAKPEVAAVVLGASIDEGKVALVAALNERAMAQGATANSVLQGALPAVGGRGGGKGDIAQGGGANIDGIDAAFAAVAATLEQG
;
A
#
# COMPACT_ATOMS: atom_id res chain seq x y z
N MET A 1 -2.33 28.76 30.34
CA MET A 1 -2.52 29.07 28.89
C MET A 1 -3.01 27.85 28.10
N ALA A 2 -2.49 26.64 28.37
CA ALA A 2 -2.87 25.39 27.69
C ALA A 2 -4.38 25.07 27.70
N LEU A 3 -5.06 25.19 28.84
CA LEU A 3 -6.51 24.91 28.94
C LEU A 3 -7.38 25.80 28.03
N ARG A 4 -6.99 27.06 27.79
CA ARG A 4 -7.71 27.96 26.85
C ARG A 4 -7.53 27.53 25.40
N VAL A 5 -6.36 26.99 25.06
CA VAL A 5 -6.09 26.47 23.70
C VAL A 5 -6.91 25.20 23.49
N VAL A 6 -6.90 24.29 24.47
CA VAL A 6 -7.70 23.05 24.45
C VAL A 6 -9.18 23.38 24.24
N SER A 7 -9.77 24.28 25.03
CA SER A 7 -11.19 24.58 24.94
C SER A 7 -11.58 25.23 23.61
N ASP A 8 -10.79 26.18 23.11
CA ASP A 8 -11.06 26.86 21.84
C ASP A 8 -10.90 25.92 20.62
N HIS A 9 -9.86 25.08 20.64
CA HIS A 9 -9.59 24.14 19.56
C HIS A 9 -10.55 22.96 19.56
N ALA A 10 -10.96 22.44 20.72
CA ALA A 10 -12.00 21.42 20.81
C ALA A 10 -13.34 21.91 20.24
N ARG A 11 -13.73 23.16 20.57
CA ARG A 11 -14.88 23.83 19.96
C ARG A 11 -14.73 23.94 18.45
N THR A 12 -13.58 24.40 17.96
CA THR A 12 -13.33 24.53 16.52
C THR A 12 -13.42 23.18 15.79
N CYS A 13 -12.87 22.11 16.38
CA CYS A 13 -13.00 20.76 15.84
C CYS A 13 -14.46 20.32 15.76
N ALA A 14 -15.26 20.56 16.80
CA ALA A 14 -16.66 20.18 16.81
C ALA A 14 -17.45 20.82 15.66
N PHE A 15 -17.27 22.12 15.44
CA PHE A 15 -17.92 22.84 14.32
C PHE A 15 -17.44 22.36 12.96
N LEU A 16 -16.13 22.21 12.76
CA LEU A 16 -15.59 21.76 11.47
C LEU A 16 -16.10 20.36 11.10
N ILE A 17 -16.14 19.45 12.06
CA ILE A 17 -16.65 18.09 11.83
C ILE A 17 -18.17 18.13 11.60
N ALA A 18 -18.92 18.94 12.35
CA ALA A 18 -20.35 19.13 12.13
C ALA A 18 -20.63 19.64 10.70
N ASP A 19 -19.84 20.58 10.21
CA ASP A 19 -19.90 21.09 8.83
C ASP A 19 -19.41 20.09 7.76
N GLY A 20 -19.08 18.86 8.15
CA GLY A 20 -18.71 17.75 7.26
C GLY A 20 -17.22 17.69 6.91
N VAL A 21 -16.35 18.44 7.60
CA VAL A 21 -14.90 18.31 7.41
C VAL A 21 -14.39 17.07 8.13
N LEU A 22 -13.73 16.18 7.39
CA LEU A 22 -13.06 15.00 7.96
C LEU A 22 -11.56 15.27 8.17
N PRO A 23 -10.93 14.76 9.24
CA PRO A 23 -9.48 14.82 9.40
C PRO A 23 -8.76 14.19 8.20
N GLY A 24 -7.80 14.91 7.60
CA GLY A 24 -7.15 14.50 6.36
C GLY A 24 -5.74 15.06 6.19
N ASN A 25 -5.06 14.71 5.10
CA ASN A 25 -3.69 15.17 4.82
C ASN A 25 -3.63 16.48 4.03
N GLU A 26 -4.74 16.93 3.45
CA GLU A 26 -4.78 18.13 2.60
C GLU A 26 -5.97 19.05 2.91
N GLY A 27 -5.89 20.29 2.42
CA GLY A 27 -6.98 21.26 2.44
C GLY A 27 -7.56 21.51 3.84
N ARG A 28 -8.90 21.50 3.94
CA ARG A 28 -9.63 21.72 5.20
C ARG A 28 -9.42 20.57 6.19
N GLY A 29 -9.28 19.34 5.70
CA GLY A 29 -9.04 18.16 6.54
C GLY A 29 -7.68 18.20 7.23
N TYR A 30 -6.65 18.75 6.57
CA TYR A 30 -5.34 18.99 7.17
C TYR A 30 -5.41 19.97 8.34
N VAL A 31 -6.17 21.05 8.18
CA VAL A 31 -6.34 22.05 9.25
C VAL A 31 -7.05 21.43 10.45
N LEU A 32 -8.15 20.71 10.21
CA LEU A 32 -8.88 20.00 11.26
C LEU A 32 -7.97 18.99 12.00
N ARG A 33 -7.28 18.13 11.24
CA ARG A 33 -6.33 17.16 11.78
C ARG A 33 -5.28 17.84 12.67
N ARG A 34 -4.69 18.94 12.20
CA ARG A 34 -3.68 19.69 12.95
C ARG A 34 -4.23 20.26 14.26
N ILE A 35 -5.43 20.85 14.24
CA ILE A 35 -6.06 21.44 15.42
C ILE A 35 -6.40 20.34 16.45
N LEU A 36 -6.98 19.23 15.98
CA LEU A 36 -7.36 18.10 16.83
C LEU A 36 -6.13 17.48 17.50
N ARG A 37 -5.08 17.17 16.73
CA ARG A 37 -3.82 16.65 17.26
C ARG A 37 -3.18 17.60 18.28
N ARG A 38 -3.28 18.91 18.06
CA ARG A 38 -2.80 19.91 19.03
C ARG A 38 -3.55 19.85 20.36
N VAL A 39 -4.86 19.60 20.34
CA VAL A 39 -5.64 19.37 21.56
C VAL A 39 -5.13 18.14 22.30
N VAL A 40 -5.03 17.01 21.60
CA VAL A 40 -4.57 15.73 22.18
C VAL A 40 -3.16 15.85 22.74
N SER A 41 -2.22 16.47 22.01
CA SER A 41 -0.86 16.71 22.49
C SER A 41 -0.83 17.59 23.75
N LYS A 42 -1.65 18.65 23.82
CA LYS A 42 -1.72 19.51 25.00
C LYS A 42 -2.32 18.80 26.20
N MET A 43 -3.29 17.91 25.99
CA MET A 43 -3.84 17.07 27.05
C MET A 43 -2.81 16.07 27.57
N ARG A 44 -2.02 15.44 26.69
CA ARG A 44 -0.90 14.57 27.07
C ARG A 44 0.14 15.28 27.92
N LEU A 45 0.55 16.49 27.52
CA LEU A 45 1.50 17.30 28.30
C LEU A 45 0.94 17.74 29.66
N LEU A 46 -0.38 17.82 29.82
CA LEU A 46 -1.04 18.09 31.10
C LEU A 46 -1.19 16.83 31.97
N GLY A 47 -0.73 15.66 31.49
CA GLY A 47 -0.77 14.38 32.21
C GLY A 47 -2.01 13.52 31.96
N ALA A 48 -2.77 13.78 30.90
CA ALA A 48 -3.89 12.91 30.52
C ALA A 48 -3.40 11.69 29.74
N ASP A 49 -3.54 10.49 30.33
CA ASP A 49 -3.09 9.24 29.71
C ASP A 49 -4.17 8.50 28.93
N GLU A 50 -5.42 8.84 29.14
CA GLU A 50 -6.59 8.26 28.47
C GLU A 50 -7.05 9.15 27.29
N PRO A 51 -7.82 8.62 26.31
CA PRO A 51 -8.45 9.44 25.27
C PRO A 51 -9.34 10.54 25.87
N THR A 52 -9.18 11.77 25.41
CA THR A 52 -9.85 12.95 25.98
C THR A 52 -10.77 13.68 25.01
N ILE A 53 -10.61 13.45 23.69
CA ILE A 53 -11.23 14.34 22.70
C ILE A 53 -12.76 14.23 22.69
N SER A 54 -13.31 13.03 22.93
CA SER A 54 -14.75 12.80 22.95
C SER A 54 -15.43 13.63 24.05
N GLU A 55 -14.91 13.59 25.27
CA GLU A 55 -15.44 14.38 26.39
C GLU A 55 -15.32 15.89 26.12
N LEU A 56 -14.18 16.32 25.57
CA LEU A 56 -13.95 17.72 25.24
C LEU A 56 -14.92 18.24 24.17
N VAL A 57 -15.19 17.42 23.15
CA VAL A 57 -16.14 17.71 22.07
C VAL A 57 -17.57 17.73 22.61
N GLU A 58 -17.95 16.76 23.44
CA GLU A 58 -19.28 16.70 24.08
C GLU A 58 -19.56 17.96 24.90
N VAL A 59 -18.60 18.37 25.75
CA VAL A 59 -18.72 19.59 26.54
C VAL A 59 -18.77 20.83 25.64
N ALA A 60 -17.97 20.88 24.58
CA ALA A 60 -17.98 22.00 23.64
C ALA A 60 -19.33 22.12 22.89
N ILE A 61 -19.91 21.00 22.47
CA ILE A 61 -21.24 20.98 21.84
C ILE A 61 -22.31 21.42 22.83
N ALA A 62 -22.31 20.87 24.05
CA ALA A 62 -23.26 21.24 25.09
C ALA A 62 -23.25 22.74 25.41
N ALA A 63 -22.05 23.35 25.43
CA ALA A 63 -21.90 24.78 25.68
C ALA A 63 -22.43 25.67 24.53
N MET A 64 -22.44 25.16 23.30
CA MET A 64 -22.82 25.91 22.09
C MET A 64 -24.24 25.59 21.62
N ALA A 65 -24.84 24.49 22.07
CA ALA A 65 -26.17 24.02 21.69
C ALA A 65 -27.30 25.06 21.83
N PRO A 66 -27.32 25.97 22.83
CA PRO A 66 -28.36 26.99 22.92
C PRO A 66 -28.44 27.95 21.72
N GLN A 67 -27.32 28.17 21.02
CA GLN A 67 -27.25 29.01 19.82
C GLN A 67 -27.16 28.20 18.52
N TYR A 68 -26.70 26.94 18.59
CA TYR A 68 -26.45 26.04 17.46
C TYR A 68 -27.06 24.65 17.73
N PRO A 69 -28.39 24.51 17.74
CA PRO A 69 -29.07 23.27 18.10
C PRO A 69 -28.75 22.09 17.17
N GLU A 70 -28.39 22.35 15.91
CA GLU A 70 -27.96 21.36 14.92
C GLU A 70 -26.77 20.51 15.38
N LEU A 71 -25.86 21.07 16.20
CA LEU A 71 -24.71 20.34 16.74
C LEU A 71 -25.12 19.17 17.65
N THR A 72 -26.31 19.26 18.27
CA THR A 72 -26.83 18.18 19.12
C THR A 72 -27.22 16.96 18.28
N GLY A 73 -27.77 17.18 17.08
CA GLY A 73 -28.11 16.10 16.14
C GLY A 73 -26.87 15.38 15.59
N ASP A 74 -25.74 16.09 15.51
CA ASP A 74 -24.48 15.59 14.97
C ASP A 74 -23.54 14.99 16.04
N LEU A 75 -23.89 15.03 17.33
CA LEU A 75 -23.00 14.67 18.44
C LEU A 75 -22.33 13.30 18.25
N GLY A 76 -23.11 12.26 17.97
CA GLY A 76 -22.57 10.91 17.80
C GLY A 76 -21.56 10.80 16.66
N ARG A 77 -21.83 11.50 15.55
CA ARG A 77 -20.94 11.56 14.38
C ARG A 77 -19.66 12.33 14.70
N VAL A 78 -19.79 13.50 15.33
CA VAL A 78 -18.66 14.36 15.68
C VAL A 78 -17.73 13.66 16.68
N SER A 79 -18.28 13.09 17.75
CA SER A 79 -17.52 12.35 18.76
C SER A 79 -16.82 11.13 18.16
N SER A 80 -17.50 10.36 17.30
CA SER A 80 -16.90 9.19 16.65
C SER A 80 -15.71 9.56 15.75
N ILE A 81 -15.88 10.59 14.90
CA ILE A 81 -14.80 11.07 14.01
C ILE A 81 -13.61 11.58 14.84
N ALA A 82 -13.88 12.36 15.89
CA ALA A 82 -12.84 12.91 16.73
C ALA A 82 -12.09 11.80 17.47
N ALA A 83 -12.80 10.85 18.08
CA ALA A 83 -12.23 9.70 18.79
C ALA A 83 -11.34 8.85 17.88
N ASN A 84 -11.77 8.61 16.64
CA ASN A 84 -11.00 7.84 15.67
C ASN A 84 -9.69 8.53 15.29
N GLU A 85 -9.69 9.86 15.09
CA GLU A 85 -8.45 10.59 14.83
C GLU A 85 -7.56 10.66 16.07
N GLU A 86 -8.12 10.78 17.29
CA GLU A 86 -7.33 10.69 18.53
C GLU A 86 -6.68 9.30 18.65
N ALA A 87 -7.43 8.21 18.45
CA ALA A 87 -6.87 6.85 18.50
C ALA A 87 -5.74 6.65 17.47
N ALA A 88 -5.94 7.10 16.23
CA ALA A 88 -4.90 7.04 15.19
C ALA A 88 -3.68 7.90 15.55
N PHE A 89 -3.91 9.07 16.15
CA PHE A 89 -2.84 9.95 16.56
C PHE A 89 -2.08 9.43 17.77
N LEU A 90 -2.72 8.78 18.74
CA LEU A 90 -2.05 8.17 19.89
C LEU A 90 -1.07 7.08 19.46
N GLN A 91 -1.44 6.22 18.49
CA GLN A 91 -0.51 5.26 17.89
C GLN A 91 0.67 5.95 17.19
N THR A 92 0.41 7.08 16.55
CA THR A 92 1.44 7.90 15.90
C THR A 92 2.38 8.53 16.94
N LEU A 93 1.82 8.98 18.07
CA LEU A 93 2.55 9.61 19.16
C LEU A 93 3.45 8.60 19.88
N GLU A 94 2.96 7.39 20.17
CA GLU A 94 3.78 6.32 20.74
C GLU A 94 5.00 5.98 19.88
N ARG A 95 4.79 5.78 18.56
CA ARG A 95 5.88 5.51 17.62
C ARG A 95 6.81 6.70 17.45
N GLY A 96 6.24 7.90 17.34
CA GLY A 96 6.99 9.15 17.17
C GLY A 96 7.84 9.48 18.39
N THR A 97 7.34 9.23 19.61
CA THR A 97 8.10 9.40 20.85
C THR A 97 9.29 8.44 20.92
N GLN A 98 9.13 7.17 20.55
CA GLN A 98 10.26 6.22 20.48
C GLN A 98 11.36 6.69 19.51
N ILE A 99 10.97 7.19 18.34
CA ILE A 99 11.91 7.70 17.33
C ILE A 99 12.56 9.01 17.80
N PHE A 100 11.80 9.88 18.47
CA PHE A 100 12.32 11.08 19.10
C PHE A 100 13.36 10.75 20.17
N ASP A 101 13.08 9.78 21.05
CA ASP A 101 14.01 9.34 22.09
C ASP A 101 15.32 8.78 21.50
N MET A 102 15.23 8.07 20.36
CA MET A 102 16.41 7.64 19.61
C MET A 102 17.20 8.83 19.07
N ALA A 103 16.54 9.81 18.47
CA ALA A 103 17.18 11.03 17.96
C ALA A 103 17.84 11.85 19.09
N VAL A 104 17.20 11.95 20.25
CA VAL A 104 17.76 12.57 21.46
C VAL A 104 19.00 11.82 21.96
N THR A 105 18.94 10.48 21.98
CA THR A 105 20.08 9.63 22.36
C THR A 105 21.26 9.86 21.40
N GLU A 106 21.00 9.88 20.09
CA GLU A 106 22.01 10.16 19.07
C GLU A 106 22.66 11.55 19.27
N VAL A 107 21.85 12.59 19.48
CA VAL A 107 22.31 13.97 19.74
C VAL A 107 23.21 14.02 20.99
N ARG A 108 22.81 13.31 22.08
CA ARG A 108 23.61 13.22 23.31
C ARG A 108 24.92 12.46 23.12
N THR A 109 24.91 11.35 22.37
CA THR A 109 26.13 10.57 22.08
C THR A 109 27.12 11.30 21.19
N THR A 110 26.62 12.17 20.30
CA THR A 110 27.45 12.98 19.39
C THR A 110 27.90 14.32 19.99
N GLY A 111 27.42 14.65 21.21
CA GLY A 111 27.77 15.89 21.92
C GLY A 111 27.10 17.15 21.36
N SER A 112 26.07 17.00 20.53
CA SER A 112 25.27 18.10 20.02
C SER A 112 24.25 18.56 21.08
N SER A 113 23.82 19.82 21.01
CA SER A 113 22.77 20.41 21.85
C SER A 113 21.45 20.66 21.10
N ALA A 114 21.40 20.26 19.83
CA ALA A 114 20.24 20.49 18.96
C ALA A 114 19.90 19.27 18.10
N LEU A 115 18.61 18.99 17.94
CA LEU A 115 18.11 18.10 16.88
C LEU A 115 18.26 18.80 15.53
N SER A 116 18.78 18.09 14.53
CA SER A 116 18.94 18.63 13.18
C SER A 116 17.58 18.87 12.50
N GLY A 117 17.54 19.83 11.57
CA GLY A 117 16.33 20.09 10.77
C GLY A 117 15.87 18.86 9.97
N THR A 118 16.79 17.95 9.60
CA THR A 118 16.49 16.68 8.92
C THR A 118 15.81 15.67 9.85
N GLN A 119 16.26 15.54 11.10
CA GLN A 119 15.61 14.67 12.09
C GLN A 119 14.20 15.19 12.42
N ALA A 120 14.06 16.51 12.65
CA ALA A 120 12.77 17.15 12.87
C ALA A 120 11.83 17.02 11.65
N PHE A 121 12.37 17.17 10.44
CA PHE A 121 11.63 16.98 9.19
C PHE A 121 11.16 15.53 9.03
N SER A 122 12.01 14.54 9.32
CA SER A 122 11.64 13.13 9.25
C SER A 122 10.53 12.77 10.25
N LEU A 123 10.66 13.24 11.51
CA LEU A 123 9.60 13.10 12.52
C LEU A 123 8.27 13.65 12.03
N HIS A 124 8.27 14.83 11.40
CA HIS A 124 7.06 15.47 10.90
C HIS A 124 6.50 14.84 9.62
N ASP A 125 7.31 14.70 8.58
CA ASP A 125 6.89 14.32 7.23
C ASP A 125 6.66 12.81 7.09
N THR A 126 7.60 12.01 7.60
CA THR A 126 7.56 10.55 7.49
C THR A 126 6.63 9.93 8.54
N PHE A 127 6.73 10.43 9.79
CA PHE A 127 6.07 9.79 10.93
C PHE A 127 4.88 10.58 11.46
N GLY A 128 4.56 11.76 10.89
CA GLY A 128 3.38 12.54 11.28
C GLY A 128 3.46 13.16 12.68
N PHE A 129 4.66 13.24 13.26
CA PHE A 129 4.92 13.77 14.60
C PHE A 129 4.95 15.31 14.57
N PRO A 130 4.06 16.02 15.29
CA PRO A 130 3.95 17.47 15.15
C PRO A 130 5.22 18.21 15.56
N ILE A 131 5.66 19.18 14.75
CA ILE A 131 6.84 19.99 15.04
C ILE A 131 6.73 20.74 16.38
N ASP A 132 5.51 21.21 16.73
CA ASP A 132 5.25 21.87 18.01
C ASP A 132 5.58 20.94 19.20
N LEU A 133 5.30 19.63 19.06
CA LEU A 133 5.58 18.64 20.09
C LEU A 133 7.08 18.30 20.13
N THR A 134 7.74 18.17 18.97
CA THR A 134 9.19 18.01 18.89
C THR A 134 9.93 19.16 19.58
N LEU A 135 9.48 20.41 19.38
CA LEU A 135 10.07 21.60 20.00
C LEU A 135 9.90 21.59 21.52
N GLU A 136 8.70 21.26 22.01
CA GLU A 136 8.40 21.22 23.43
C GLU A 136 9.15 20.10 24.15
N MET A 137 9.15 18.88 23.59
CA MET A 137 9.87 17.73 24.16
C MET A 137 11.39 17.91 24.12
N ALA A 138 11.92 18.54 23.07
CA ALA A 138 13.35 18.87 23.01
C ALA A 138 13.73 19.84 24.13
N ALA A 139 12.92 20.90 24.34
CA ALA A 139 13.16 21.88 25.39
C ALA A 139 13.11 21.27 26.80
N GLU A 140 12.18 20.35 27.07
CA GLU A 140 12.11 19.61 28.34
C GLU A 140 13.36 18.76 28.59
N GLN A 141 13.97 18.24 27.53
CA GLN A 141 15.22 17.46 27.58
C GLN A 141 16.49 18.33 27.53
N GLY A 142 16.34 19.66 27.57
CA GLY A 142 17.44 20.63 27.51
C GLY A 142 18.09 20.78 26.12
N LEU A 143 17.39 20.37 25.06
CA LEU A 143 17.85 20.41 23.68
C LEU A 143 17.07 21.47 22.88
N SER A 144 17.68 22.02 21.84
CA SER A 144 17.00 22.85 20.83
C SER A 144 16.70 22.06 19.56
N VAL A 145 15.94 22.66 18.63
CA VAL A 145 15.68 22.09 17.31
C VAL A 145 16.10 23.12 16.26
N ASP A 146 16.78 22.67 15.21
CA ASP A 146 17.08 23.49 14.03
C ASP A 146 15.81 23.75 13.20
N GLU A 147 15.05 24.75 13.64
CA GLU A 147 13.81 25.18 12.98
C GLU A 147 14.05 25.75 11.58
N GLU A 148 15.19 26.38 11.31
CA GLU A 148 15.50 26.94 10.01
C GLU A 148 15.72 25.84 8.97
N GLY A 149 16.48 24.80 9.34
CA GLY A 149 16.65 23.60 8.53
C GLY A 149 15.33 22.89 8.25
N PHE A 150 14.46 22.77 9.26
CA PHE A 150 13.11 22.22 9.10
C PHE A 150 12.27 23.03 8.10
N ARG A 151 12.19 24.36 8.28
CA ARG A 151 11.40 25.25 7.40
C ARG A 151 11.90 25.21 5.95
N ARG A 152 13.22 25.12 5.74
CA ARG A 152 13.82 24.97 4.41
C ARG A 152 13.36 23.69 3.72
N LEU A 153 13.44 22.54 4.40
CA LEU A 153 13.03 21.24 3.86
C LEU A 153 11.53 21.20 3.53
N MET A 154 10.68 21.77 4.39
CA MET A 154 9.24 21.95 4.12
C MET A 154 8.99 22.83 2.87
N GLY A 155 9.80 23.88 2.67
CA GLY A 155 9.73 24.75 1.50
C GLY A 155 10.11 24.04 0.20
N GLU A 156 11.16 23.22 0.23
CA GLU A 156 11.61 22.41 -0.91
C GLU A 156 10.55 21.38 -1.33
N GLN A 157 9.94 20.67 -0.37
CA GLN A 157 8.88 19.71 -0.63
C GLN A 157 7.66 20.39 -1.29
N ARG A 158 7.23 21.54 -0.75
CA ARG A 158 6.11 22.32 -1.32
C ARG A 158 6.41 22.81 -2.74
N THR A 159 7.66 23.15 -3.02
CA THR A 159 8.09 23.61 -4.34
C THR A 159 8.09 22.46 -5.35
N ARG A 160 8.56 21.27 -4.96
CA ARG A 160 8.49 20.04 -5.78
C ARG A 160 7.04 19.67 -6.11
N ALA A 161 6.15 19.67 -5.11
CA ALA A 161 4.72 19.39 -5.33
C ALA A 161 4.05 20.41 -6.28
N LYS A 162 4.40 21.70 -6.16
CA LYS A 162 3.91 22.75 -7.09
C LYS A 162 4.50 22.63 -8.49
N ALA A 163 5.75 22.19 -8.62
CA ALA A 163 6.39 21.97 -9.91
C ALA A 163 5.75 20.78 -10.64
N ASP A 164 5.44 19.70 -9.92
CA ASP A 164 4.75 18.52 -10.47
C ASP A 164 3.32 18.85 -10.91
N ALA A 165 2.60 19.66 -10.13
CA ALA A 165 1.28 20.19 -10.51
C ALA A 165 1.33 21.20 -11.68
N ARG A 166 2.44 21.92 -11.86
CA ARG A 166 2.65 22.87 -12.98
C ARG A 166 3.14 22.18 -14.26
N ALA A 167 3.90 21.10 -14.16
CA ALA A 167 4.32 20.29 -15.32
C ALA A 167 3.13 19.61 -16.00
N ARG A 168 2.09 19.27 -15.23
CA ARG A 168 0.77 18.85 -15.77
C ARG A 168 -0.04 20.01 -16.40
N LYS A 169 0.46 21.25 -16.34
CA LYS A 169 -0.22 22.49 -16.73
C LYS A 169 0.48 23.18 -17.92
N ALA A 170 0.86 22.41 -18.94
CA ALA A 170 1.21 22.95 -20.26
C ALA A 170 0.01 23.59 -21.00
N GLY A 171 -1.20 23.55 -20.42
CA GLY A 171 -2.47 23.98 -21.02
C GLY A 171 -2.86 25.46 -20.94
N LEU A 172 -1.93 26.41 -20.70
CA LEU A 172 -2.29 27.85 -20.70
C LEU A 172 -2.57 28.41 -22.11
N VAL A 173 -1.96 27.84 -23.16
CA VAL A 173 -2.26 28.18 -24.56
C VAL A 173 -3.55 27.49 -25.01
N ALA A 174 -3.75 26.22 -24.64
CA ALA A 174 -4.93 25.43 -25.00
C ALA A 174 -6.26 26.00 -24.42
N ASP A 175 -6.28 26.56 -23.20
CA ASP A 175 -7.52 27.14 -22.62
C ASP A 175 -8.08 28.32 -23.45
N THR A 176 -7.19 29.11 -24.07
CA THR A 176 -7.60 30.26 -24.91
C THR A 176 -8.22 29.75 -26.22
N GLU A 177 -7.61 28.73 -26.82
CA GLU A 177 -8.08 28.14 -28.08
C GLU A 177 -9.40 27.36 -27.89
N TYR A 178 -9.58 26.60 -26.80
CA TYR A 178 -10.87 25.96 -26.48
C TYR A 178 -12.00 26.98 -26.33
N ARG A 179 -11.75 28.11 -25.65
CA ARG A 179 -12.74 29.19 -25.54
C ARG A 179 -13.02 29.84 -26.89
N SER A 180 -12.02 29.97 -27.76
CA SER A 180 -12.19 30.48 -29.14
C SER A 180 -13.12 29.58 -29.97
N VAL A 181 -12.96 28.26 -29.89
CA VAL A 181 -13.90 27.30 -30.51
C VAL A 181 -15.29 27.46 -29.91
N MET A 182 -15.43 27.42 -28.59
CA MET A 182 -16.72 27.54 -27.90
C MET A 182 -17.46 28.86 -28.23
N ASN A 183 -16.75 29.97 -28.38
CA ASN A 183 -17.35 31.25 -28.77
C ASN A 183 -17.90 31.25 -30.21
N ARG A 184 -17.33 30.43 -31.10
CA ARG A 184 -17.77 30.32 -32.51
C ARG A 184 -18.88 29.29 -32.69
N SER A 185 -18.79 28.15 -32.02
CA SER A 185 -19.69 27.01 -32.23
C SER A 185 -20.72 26.77 -31.11
N GLY A 186 -20.58 27.47 -29.97
CA GLY A 186 -21.41 27.27 -28.79
C GLY A 186 -20.91 26.13 -27.90
N VAL A 187 -21.77 25.70 -26.97
CA VAL A 187 -21.50 24.55 -26.09
C VAL A 187 -21.81 23.23 -26.81
N THR A 188 -21.08 22.16 -26.50
CA THR A 188 -21.38 20.83 -27.03
C THR A 188 -22.63 20.26 -26.35
N ALA A 189 -23.63 19.90 -27.13
CA ALA A 189 -24.82 19.21 -26.63
C ALA A 189 -24.52 17.70 -26.43
N PHE A 190 -24.44 17.27 -25.18
CA PHE A 190 -24.23 15.86 -24.85
C PHE A 190 -25.51 15.04 -25.06
N THR A 191 -25.45 14.04 -25.95
CA THR A 191 -26.55 13.12 -26.29
C THR A 191 -26.36 11.73 -25.69
N GLY A 192 -25.18 11.46 -25.11
CA GLY A 192 -24.72 10.12 -24.75
C GLY A 192 -25.47 9.39 -23.63
N TYR A 193 -26.47 10.04 -23.02
CA TYR A 193 -27.41 9.36 -22.12
C TYR A 193 -28.39 8.46 -22.86
N ASP A 194 -28.80 8.88 -24.06
CA ASP A 194 -29.84 8.23 -24.85
C ASP A 194 -29.28 7.63 -26.15
N GLU A 195 -28.20 8.22 -26.67
CA GLU A 195 -27.59 7.88 -27.96
C GLU A 195 -26.19 7.27 -27.79
N VAL A 196 -25.86 6.30 -28.65
CA VAL A 196 -24.49 5.77 -28.84
C VAL A 196 -23.93 6.07 -30.23
N VAL A 197 -24.78 6.63 -31.09
CA VAL A 197 -24.44 7.14 -32.41
C VAL A 197 -25.21 8.46 -32.58
N THR A 198 -24.54 9.52 -33.02
CA THR A 198 -25.15 10.84 -33.19
C THR A 198 -24.66 11.49 -34.47
N ASP A 199 -25.59 11.89 -35.34
CA ASP A 199 -25.31 12.79 -36.45
C ASP A 199 -25.06 14.22 -35.92
N THR A 200 -23.98 14.83 -36.39
CA THR A 200 -23.41 16.06 -35.84
C THR A 200 -22.56 16.80 -36.88
N THR A 201 -21.89 17.86 -36.44
CA THR A 201 -20.97 18.64 -37.27
C THR A 201 -19.65 18.79 -36.53
N LEU A 202 -18.53 18.73 -37.25
CA LEU A 202 -17.20 18.95 -36.72
C LEU A 202 -17.01 20.44 -36.42
N ALA A 203 -17.25 20.84 -35.17
CA ALA A 203 -17.29 22.24 -34.76
C ALA A 203 -15.91 22.91 -34.67
N GLY A 204 -14.84 22.13 -34.55
CA GLY A 204 -13.48 22.63 -34.60
C GLY A 204 -12.44 21.52 -34.45
N ILE A 205 -11.26 21.77 -35.00
CA ILE A 205 -10.09 20.90 -34.91
C ILE A 205 -8.95 21.71 -34.28
N LEU A 206 -8.22 21.08 -33.36
CA LEU A 206 -6.98 21.61 -32.82
C LEU A 206 -5.87 20.59 -33.05
N ARG A 207 -4.67 21.09 -33.37
CA ARG A 207 -3.43 20.33 -33.42
C ARG A 207 -2.39 21.04 -32.58
N ASP A 208 -1.73 20.31 -31.68
CA ASP A 208 -0.79 20.87 -30.70
C ASP A 208 -1.36 22.05 -29.90
N GLY A 209 -2.66 21.98 -29.59
CA GLY A 209 -3.38 23.02 -28.84
C GLY A 209 -3.70 24.28 -29.64
N ILE A 210 -3.51 24.29 -30.95
CA ILE A 210 -3.80 25.43 -31.85
C ILE A 210 -4.95 25.03 -32.79
N VAL A 211 -5.94 25.92 -32.96
CA VAL A 211 -7.04 25.71 -33.91
C VAL A 211 -6.52 25.65 -35.35
N VAL A 212 -6.97 24.63 -36.09
CA VAL A 212 -6.67 24.43 -37.51
C VAL A 212 -7.96 24.20 -38.31
N GLU A 213 -7.95 24.53 -39.59
CA GLU A 213 -9.11 24.33 -40.48
C GLU A 213 -9.24 22.86 -40.91
N SER A 214 -8.12 22.16 -41.12
CA SER A 214 -8.11 20.74 -41.48
C SER A 214 -6.96 19.97 -40.82
N ALA A 215 -7.10 18.65 -40.79
CA ALA A 215 -6.09 17.70 -40.35
C ALA A 215 -6.08 16.46 -41.25
N ALA A 216 -4.89 15.98 -41.61
CA ALA A 216 -4.71 14.90 -42.57
C ALA A 216 -4.43 13.56 -41.89
N GLU A 217 -4.53 12.46 -42.63
CA GLU A 217 -4.16 11.12 -42.18
C GLU A 217 -2.78 11.11 -41.50
N GLY A 218 -2.74 10.54 -40.30
CA GLY A 218 -1.55 10.48 -39.45
C GLY A 218 -1.49 11.55 -38.37
N ASP A 219 -2.25 12.65 -38.49
CA ASP A 219 -2.26 13.72 -37.49
C ASP A 219 -2.95 13.30 -36.19
N GLU A 220 -2.32 13.64 -35.07
CA GLU A 220 -2.93 13.63 -33.73
C GLU A 220 -3.69 14.95 -33.53
N VAL A 221 -4.96 14.85 -33.15
CA VAL A 221 -5.88 15.99 -33.11
C VAL A 221 -6.76 15.98 -31.86
N GLU A 222 -7.20 17.17 -31.49
CA GLU A 222 -8.31 17.37 -30.56
C GLU A 222 -9.49 17.95 -31.35
N VAL A 223 -10.64 17.28 -31.30
CA VAL A 223 -11.82 17.69 -32.08
C VAL A 223 -13.02 17.99 -31.19
N VAL A 224 -13.78 19.00 -31.58
CA VAL A 224 -15.03 19.39 -30.93
C VAL A 224 -16.18 19.08 -31.88
N LEU A 225 -17.24 18.48 -31.35
CA LEU A 225 -18.48 18.23 -32.07
C LEU A 225 -19.59 19.16 -31.55
N ALA A 226 -20.53 19.53 -32.41
CA ALA A 226 -21.69 20.33 -32.01
C ALA A 226 -22.62 19.55 -31.05
N ARG A 227 -22.87 18.28 -31.38
CA ARG A 227 -23.51 17.25 -30.54
C ARG A 227 -22.58 16.06 -30.38
N SER A 228 -22.49 15.47 -29.19
CA SER A 228 -21.61 14.32 -28.95
C SER A 228 -22.28 13.23 -28.11
N PRO A 229 -22.21 11.95 -28.55
CA PRO A 229 -22.60 10.82 -27.73
C PRO A 229 -21.49 10.42 -26.76
N PHE A 230 -20.26 10.93 -26.88
CA PHE A 230 -19.12 10.53 -26.08
C PHE A 230 -19.15 11.20 -24.69
N TYR A 231 -19.05 10.38 -23.65
CA TYR A 231 -18.91 10.83 -22.28
C TYR A 231 -17.46 11.26 -22.05
N ALA A 232 -17.27 12.52 -21.67
CA ALA A 232 -16.00 13.02 -21.20
C ALA A 232 -15.70 12.46 -19.80
N GLU A 233 -14.45 12.13 -19.53
CA GLU A 233 -14.03 11.63 -18.21
C GLU A 233 -14.51 12.54 -17.08
N GLY A 234 -15.12 11.96 -16.04
CA GLY A 234 -15.71 12.71 -14.94
C GLY A 234 -16.44 11.84 -13.93
N GLY A 235 -16.55 12.31 -12.68
CA GLY A 235 -17.26 11.58 -11.61
C GLY A 235 -16.71 10.18 -11.32
N GLY A 236 -15.42 9.96 -11.59
CA GLY A 236 -14.75 8.65 -11.52
C GLY A 236 -14.97 7.76 -12.75
N GLN A 237 -15.89 8.09 -13.66
CA GLN A 237 -16.06 7.37 -14.91
C GLN A 237 -14.98 7.73 -15.92
N LEU A 238 -14.28 6.72 -16.47
CA LEU A 238 -13.32 6.91 -17.55
C LEU A 238 -13.99 7.39 -18.84
N ALA A 239 -13.24 8.13 -19.66
CA ALA A 239 -13.68 8.58 -20.96
C ALA A 239 -14.13 7.41 -21.87
N ASP A 240 -15.11 7.73 -22.70
CA ASP A 240 -15.44 6.90 -23.84
C ASP A 240 -14.35 6.92 -24.90
N GLN A 241 -14.42 5.91 -25.77
CA GLN A 241 -13.60 5.76 -26.97
C GLN A 241 -14.53 5.44 -28.13
N GLY A 242 -14.01 5.50 -29.36
CA GLY A 242 -14.79 5.15 -30.54
C GLY A 242 -14.28 5.84 -31.79
N ARG A 243 -15.20 6.21 -32.69
CA ARG A 243 -14.88 6.79 -33.98
C ARG A 243 -15.72 8.02 -34.29
N ILE A 244 -15.10 8.98 -34.96
CA ILE A 244 -15.79 10.09 -35.59
C ILE A 244 -15.56 9.93 -37.09
N GLU A 245 -16.64 9.74 -37.83
CA GLU A 245 -16.62 9.71 -39.29
C GLU A 245 -17.01 11.10 -39.79
N VAL A 246 -16.18 11.68 -40.63
CA VAL A 246 -16.39 12.98 -41.28
C VAL A 246 -16.43 12.70 -42.79
N ASP A 247 -17.08 13.53 -43.59
CA ASP A 247 -17.11 13.30 -45.05
C ASP A 247 -15.69 13.11 -45.63
N GLY A 248 -15.37 11.89 -46.05
CA GLY A 248 -14.05 11.52 -46.58
C GLY A 248 -12.95 11.25 -45.54
N ALA A 249 -13.20 11.30 -44.22
CA ALA A 249 -12.20 11.05 -43.19
C ALA A 249 -12.71 10.25 -41.97
N VAL A 250 -11.79 9.58 -41.27
CA VAL A 250 -12.09 8.83 -40.05
C VAL A 250 -11.09 9.20 -38.96
N ILE A 251 -11.61 9.51 -37.78
CA ILE A 251 -10.82 9.81 -36.58
C ILE A 251 -11.09 8.73 -35.55
N ASP A 252 -10.04 8.00 -35.14
CA ASP A 252 -10.09 7.06 -34.02
C ASP A 252 -9.89 7.85 -32.72
N VAL A 253 -10.91 7.86 -31.86
CA VAL A 253 -10.94 8.59 -30.59
C VAL A 253 -10.50 7.67 -29.45
N TYR A 254 -9.45 8.07 -28.74
CA TYR A 254 -8.90 7.30 -27.62
C TYR A 254 -9.10 7.96 -26.24
N ASP A 255 -9.45 9.24 -26.19
CA ASP A 255 -9.70 10.00 -24.96
C ASP A 255 -10.73 11.13 -25.20
N VAL A 256 -11.52 11.46 -24.18
CA VAL A 256 -12.56 12.51 -24.25
C VAL A 256 -12.57 13.29 -22.94
N GLN A 257 -12.41 14.60 -23.05
CA GLN A 257 -12.18 15.49 -21.91
C GLN A 257 -13.12 16.70 -21.97
N SER A 258 -13.36 17.33 -20.82
CA SER A 258 -14.15 18.56 -20.71
C SER A 258 -13.31 19.69 -20.09
N PRO A 259 -12.27 20.20 -20.79
CA PRO A 259 -11.31 21.15 -20.23
C PRO A 259 -11.94 22.51 -19.86
N VAL A 260 -13.02 22.90 -20.56
CA VAL A 260 -13.81 24.10 -20.29
C VAL A 260 -15.26 23.68 -20.07
N PRO A 261 -15.98 24.22 -19.06
CA PRO A 261 -17.38 23.88 -18.82
C PRO A 261 -18.25 24.07 -20.07
N GLY A 262 -18.94 23.01 -20.49
CA GLY A 262 -19.81 23.01 -21.66
C GLY A 262 -19.14 22.61 -22.98
N LEU A 263 -17.83 22.34 -23.00
CA LEU A 263 -17.11 21.88 -24.18
C LEU A 263 -16.65 20.43 -24.01
N ILE A 264 -16.99 19.55 -24.95
CA ILE A 264 -16.49 18.17 -24.99
C ILE A 264 -15.44 18.07 -26.11
N VAL A 265 -14.22 17.73 -25.71
CA VAL A 265 -13.05 17.64 -26.58
C VAL A 265 -12.66 16.17 -26.73
N HIS A 266 -12.57 15.69 -27.96
CA HIS A 266 -12.24 14.32 -28.30
C HIS A 266 -10.81 14.29 -28.81
N ARG A 267 -9.93 13.56 -28.14
CA ARG A 267 -8.55 13.36 -28.59
C ARG A 267 -8.48 12.08 -29.40
N GLY A 268 -7.88 12.19 -30.56
CA GLY A 268 -7.85 11.11 -31.51
C GLY A 268 -6.81 11.30 -32.59
N LYS A 269 -6.74 10.31 -33.47
CA LYS A 269 -5.87 10.30 -34.63
C LYS A 269 -6.69 10.18 -35.90
N VAL A 270 -6.37 10.99 -36.91
CA VAL A 270 -6.93 10.82 -38.25
C VAL A 270 -6.32 9.54 -38.85
N VAL A 271 -7.12 8.49 -39.02
CA VAL A 271 -6.66 7.18 -39.52
C VAL A 271 -6.87 7.00 -41.02
N SER A 272 -7.68 7.85 -41.63
CA SER A 272 -7.83 7.91 -43.09
C SER A 272 -8.43 9.26 -43.49
N GLY A 273 -7.99 9.81 -44.62
CA GLY A 273 -8.59 11.00 -45.24
C GLY A 273 -8.15 12.34 -44.63
N GLU A 274 -8.92 13.39 -44.90
CA GLU A 274 -8.68 14.75 -44.37
C GLU A 274 -9.95 15.25 -43.66
N ALA A 275 -9.85 15.50 -42.35
CA ALA A 275 -10.93 16.05 -41.56
C ALA A 275 -10.93 17.58 -41.69
N VAL A 276 -12.07 18.17 -42.06
CA VAL A 276 -12.21 19.62 -42.26
C VAL A 276 -13.28 20.19 -41.32
N SER A 277 -12.94 21.25 -40.59
CA SER A 277 -13.86 21.94 -39.68
C SER A 277 -15.12 22.44 -40.42
N GLY A 278 -16.28 22.32 -39.79
CA GLY A 278 -17.58 22.65 -40.37
C GLY A 278 -18.25 21.53 -41.17
N SER A 279 -17.56 20.40 -41.40
CA SER A 279 -18.11 19.26 -42.14
C SER A 279 -19.11 18.46 -41.31
N ASP A 280 -20.06 17.82 -41.99
CA ASP A 280 -20.95 16.85 -41.38
C ASP A 280 -20.16 15.65 -40.85
N ALA A 281 -20.56 15.16 -39.69
CA ALA A 281 -19.89 14.09 -39.00
C ALA A 281 -20.86 13.15 -38.27
N VAL A 282 -20.44 11.92 -38.03
CA VAL A 282 -21.15 10.92 -37.24
C VAL A 282 -20.22 10.45 -36.12
N GLY A 283 -20.60 10.74 -34.88
CA GLY A 283 -19.90 10.22 -33.70
C GLY A 283 -20.45 8.84 -33.33
N ARG A 284 -19.58 7.85 -33.16
CA ARG A 284 -19.91 6.47 -32.75
C ARG A 284 -19.05 6.04 -31.57
N VAL A 285 -19.67 5.82 -30.41
CA VAL A 285 -18.96 5.28 -29.25
C VAL A 285 -18.70 3.78 -29.41
N ASP A 286 -17.57 3.31 -28.88
CA ASP A 286 -17.31 1.90 -28.63
C ASP A 286 -18.34 1.39 -27.62
N LEU A 287 -19.33 0.66 -28.15
CA LEU A 287 -20.46 0.17 -27.38
C LEU A 287 -20.05 -0.87 -26.33
N GLU A 288 -19.03 -1.69 -26.61
CA GLU A 288 -18.57 -2.70 -25.66
C GLU A 288 -17.91 -2.02 -24.46
N ARG A 289 -17.00 -1.08 -24.73
CA ARG A 289 -16.35 -0.26 -23.70
C ARG A 289 -17.38 0.52 -22.89
N ARG A 290 -18.29 1.25 -23.56
CA ARG A 290 -19.35 2.03 -22.88
C ARG A 290 -20.14 1.16 -21.93
N ARG A 291 -20.63 0.00 -22.39
CA ARG A 291 -21.40 -0.92 -21.55
C ARG A 291 -20.59 -1.42 -20.36
N ALA A 292 -19.32 -1.76 -20.57
CA ALA A 292 -18.45 -2.23 -19.48
C ALA A 292 -18.25 -1.15 -18.40
N ILE A 293 -18.03 0.09 -18.82
CA ILE A 293 -17.91 1.24 -17.91
C ILE A 293 -19.24 1.52 -17.20
N SER A 294 -20.36 1.51 -17.92
CA SER A 294 -21.69 1.72 -17.33
C SER A 294 -22.04 0.65 -16.29
N ARG A 295 -21.64 -0.62 -16.50
CA ARG A 295 -21.76 -1.68 -15.49
C ARG A 295 -20.93 -1.38 -14.25
N ALA A 296 -19.66 -1.02 -14.43
CA ALA A 296 -18.77 -0.66 -13.32
C ALA A 296 -19.32 0.54 -12.53
N HIS A 297 -19.85 1.54 -13.23
CA HIS A 297 -20.43 2.72 -12.60
C HIS A 297 -21.69 2.38 -11.78
N THR A 298 -22.62 1.60 -12.35
CA THR A 298 -23.77 1.12 -11.59
C THR A 298 -23.32 0.29 -10.38
N ALA A 299 -22.34 -0.59 -10.53
CA ALA A 299 -21.79 -1.38 -9.42
C ALA A 299 -21.21 -0.50 -8.30
N THR A 300 -20.56 0.61 -8.63
CA THR A 300 -20.06 1.58 -7.64
C THR A 300 -21.18 2.11 -6.75
N HIS A 301 -22.36 2.45 -7.31
CA HIS A 301 -23.51 2.86 -6.51
C HIS A 301 -24.04 1.73 -5.61
N LEU A 302 -24.04 0.48 -6.10
CA LEU A 302 -24.47 -0.66 -5.30
C LEU A 302 -23.52 -0.93 -4.13
N ILE A 303 -22.21 -0.88 -4.41
CA ILE A 303 -21.15 -1.07 -3.42
C ILE A 303 -21.21 0.03 -2.37
N HIS A 304 -21.36 1.29 -2.79
CA HIS A 304 -21.50 2.42 -1.89
C HIS A 304 -22.70 2.25 -0.95
N ARG A 305 -23.86 1.90 -1.49
CA ARG A 305 -25.06 1.65 -0.67
C ARG A 305 -24.85 0.48 0.30
N ALA A 306 -24.27 -0.63 -0.15
CA ALA A 306 -24.03 -1.81 0.68
C ALA A 306 -23.01 -1.52 1.81
N PHE A 307 -21.94 -0.76 1.52
CA PHE A 307 -21.00 -0.34 2.57
C PHE A 307 -21.65 0.58 3.60
N ARG A 308 -22.54 1.49 3.19
CA ARG A 308 -23.29 2.32 4.15
C ARG A 308 -24.24 1.51 5.03
N GLU A 309 -24.87 0.47 4.48
CA GLU A 309 -25.69 -0.47 5.26
C GLU A 309 -24.84 -1.23 6.29
N ALA A 310 -23.62 -1.62 5.94
CA ALA A 310 -22.75 -2.44 6.79
C ALA A 310 -21.91 -1.64 7.79
N LEU A 311 -21.39 -0.47 7.40
CA LEU A 311 -20.44 0.34 8.17
C LEU A 311 -21.07 1.64 8.72
N GLY A 312 -22.30 1.96 8.33
CA GLY A 312 -23.02 3.16 8.72
C GLY A 312 -22.91 4.31 7.71
N ASP A 313 -23.67 5.37 7.97
CA ASP A 313 -23.88 6.47 7.04
C ASP A 313 -22.62 7.28 6.69
N THR A 314 -21.58 7.17 7.52
CA THR A 314 -20.31 7.87 7.33
C THR A 314 -19.42 7.25 6.26
N ALA A 315 -19.71 6.03 5.78
CA ALA A 315 -18.97 5.35 4.70
C ALA A 315 -19.28 5.95 3.31
N THR A 316 -19.18 7.27 3.19
CA THR A 316 -19.43 8.03 1.96
C THR A 316 -18.27 7.91 0.98
N GLN A 317 -18.56 8.00 -0.32
CA GLN A 317 -17.52 8.03 -1.35
C GLN A 317 -16.50 9.17 -1.13
N MET A 318 -15.21 8.82 -1.10
CA MET A 318 -14.07 9.74 -1.09
C MET A 318 -13.33 9.79 -2.43
N GLY A 319 -13.55 8.80 -3.28
CA GLY A 319 -12.94 8.67 -4.59
C GLY A 319 -13.46 7.42 -5.30
N SER A 320 -13.49 7.47 -6.63
CA SER A 320 -13.87 6.32 -7.45
C SER A 320 -13.15 6.32 -8.80
N GLU A 321 -13.04 5.13 -9.39
CA GLU A 321 -12.65 4.92 -10.79
C GLU A 321 -13.53 3.80 -11.34
N ASN A 322 -14.26 4.07 -12.42
CA ASN A 322 -15.11 3.14 -13.11
C ASN A 322 -14.49 2.89 -14.49
N ALA A 323 -13.83 1.75 -14.63
CA ALA A 323 -13.14 1.34 -15.84
C ALA A 323 -13.85 0.12 -16.47
N PRO A 324 -13.54 -0.25 -17.73
CA PRO A 324 -14.09 -1.46 -18.32
C PRO A 324 -13.77 -2.69 -17.45
N GLY A 325 -14.80 -3.35 -16.92
CA GLY A 325 -14.68 -4.62 -16.19
C GLY A 325 -14.16 -4.51 -14.74
N ARG A 326 -13.77 -3.33 -14.28
CA ARG A 326 -13.22 -3.12 -12.93
C ARG A 326 -13.61 -1.76 -12.36
N LEU A 327 -13.60 -1.66 -11.04
CA LEU A 327 -13.75 -0.40 -10.34
C LEU A 327 -12.86 -0.33 -9.11
N ARG A 328 -12.61 0.90 -8.65
CA ARG A 328 -12.11 1.17 -7.30
C ARG A 328 -13.07 2.10 -6.58
N PHE A 329 -13.27 1.86 -5.30
CA PHE A 329 -14.14 2.66 -4.45
C PHE A 329 -13.42 3.01 -3.15
N ASP A 330 -13.29 4.30 -2.88
CA ASP A 330 -12.61 4.83 -1.70
C ASP A 330 -13.64 5.35 -0.71
N PHE A 331 -13.50 4.96 0.56
CA PHE A 331 -14.42 5.33 1.63
C PHE A 331 -13.66 5.58 2.93
N PRO A 332 -14.20 6.40 3.85
CA PRO A 332 -13.56 6.64 5.13
C PRO A 332 -13.74 5.42 6.02
N SER A 333 -12.63 4.94 6.58
CA SER A 333 -12.64 3.93 7.63
C SER A 333 -11.35 4.02 8.44
N ALA A 334 -11.48 4.02 9.76
CA ALA A 334 -10.35 4.11 10.68
C ALA A 334 -9.54 2.80 10.73
N SER A 335 -10.20 1.66 10.54
CA SER A 335 -9.62 0.32 10.63
C SER A 335 -9.91 -0.50 9.38
N ALA A 336 -9.17 -1.60 9.22
CA ALA A 336 -9.44 -2.59 8.18
C ALA A 336 -10.86 -3.14 8.31
N VAL A 337 -11.52 -3.32 7.16
CA VAL A 337 -12.86 -3.90 7.15
C VAL A 337 -12.72 -5.39 7.43
N PRO A 338 -13.43 -5.96 8.42
CA PRO A 338 -13.37 -7.38 8.70
C PRO A 338 -13.75 -8.20 7.46
N ALA A 339 -13.06 -9.32 7.22
CA ALA A 339 -13.30 -10.17 6.06
C ALA A 339 -14.75 -10.67 5.97
N SER A 340 -15.41 -10.90 7.10
CA SER A 340 -16.83 -11.26 7.15
C SER A 340 -17.72 -10.12 6.62
N VAL A 341 -17.44 -8.88 7.00
CA VAL A 341 -18.19 -7.71 6.51
C VAL A 341 -17.95 -7.49 5.02
N MET A 342 -16.72 -7.69 4.54
CA MET A 342 -16.43 -7.65 3.11
C MET A 342 -17.24 -8.69 2.33
N ALA A 343 -17.34 -9.91 2.84
CA ALA A 343 -18.14 -10.98 2.24
C ALA A 343 -19.64 -10.64 2.26
N ASP A 344 -20.15 -10.10 3.37
CA ASP A 344 -21.56 -9.70 3.50
C ASP A 344 -21.92 -8.56 2.52
N VAL A 345 -21.04 -7.58 2.35
CA VAL A 345 -21.23 -6.49 1.38
C VAL A 345 -21.22 -7.01 -0.05
N GLU A 346 -20.26 -7.88 -0.42
CA GLU A 346 -20.22 -8.49 -1.74
C GLU A 346 -21.47 -9.32 -2.03
N ALA A 347 -21.90 -10.15 -1.06
CA ALA A 347 -23.12 -10.95 -1.17
C ALA A 347 -24.35 -10.06 -1.33
N ARG A 348 -24.45 -8.99 -0.51
CA ARG A 348 -25.56 -8.03 -0.57
C ARG A 348 -25.67 -7.36 -1.94
N VAL A 349 -24.55 -6.96 -2.53
CA VAL A 349 -24.53 -6.41 -3.89
C VAL A 349 -25.07 -7.44 -4.88
N ASN A 350 -24.54 -8.66 -4.86
CA ASN A 350 -24.96 -9.72 -5.78
C ASN A 350 -26.43 -10.15 -5.63
N ASP A 351 -26.99 -10.10 -4.42
CA ASP A 351 -28.43 -10.30 -4.18
C ASP A 351 -29.27 -9.26 -4.93
N ILE A 352 -28.87 -7.99 -4.88
CA ILE A 352 -29.55 -6.89 -5.60
C ILE A 352 -29.44 -7.06 -7.12
N LEU A 353 -28.36 -7.66 -7.62
CA LEU A 353 -28.25 -8.00 -9.03
C LEU A 353 -29.28 -9.05 -9.43
N ALA A 354 -29.48 -10.07 -8.59
CA ALA A 354 -30.44 -11.14 -8.84
C ALA A 354 -31.91 -10.66 -8.81
N VAL A 355 -32.21 -9.61 -8.03
CA VAL A 355 -33.53 -8.95 -8.02
C VAL A 355 -33.82 -8.21 -9.33
N ASP A 356 -32.77 -7.80 -10.07
CA ASP A 356 -32.85 -7.06 -11.33
C ASP A 356 -33.74 -5.80 -11.22
N LEU A 357 -33.35 -4.87 -10.35
CA LEU A 357 -34.02 -3.59 -10.13
C LEU A 357 -33.84 -2.66 -11.34
N PRO A 358 -34.84 -1.84 -11.71
CA PRO A 358 -34.69 -0.83 -12.75
C PRO A 358 -33.71 0.27 -12.32
N VAL A 359 -32.88 0.73 -13.25
CA VAL A 359 -32.01 1.90 -13.05
C VAL A 359 -32.59 3.08 -13.81
N THR A 360 -32.98 4.13 -13.10
CA THR A 360 -33.62 5.33 -13.67
C THR A 360 -32.81 6.58 -13.39
N ALA A 361 -32.99 7.60 -14.24
CA ALA A 361 -32.35 8.89 -14.07
C ALA A 361 -33.34 10.03 -14.28
N HIS A 362 -33.45 10.93 -13.31
CA HIS A 362 -34.37 12.06 -13.35
C HIS A 362 -33.65 13.37 -13.02
N ARG A 363 -34.01 14.44 -13.73
CA ARG A 363 -33.57 15.81 -13.38
C ARG A 363 -34.61 16.44 -12.47
N MET A 364 -34.17 16.95 -11.34
CA MET A 364 -35.03 17.54 -10.31
C MET A 364 -34.28 18.61 -9.52
N SER A 365 -34.99 19.36 -8.68
CA SER A 365 -34.38 20.32 -7.77
C SER A 365 -33.64 19.62 -6.62
N GLN A 366 -32.65 20.30 -6.01
CA GLN A 366 -31.96 19.74 -4.84
C GLN A 366 -32.89 19.38 -3.67
N PRO A 367 -33.93 20.18 -3.32
CA PRO A 367 -34.89 19.81 -2.28
C PRO A 367 -35.66 18.52 -2.60
N GLU A 368 -36.10 18.34 -3.84
CA GLU A 368 -36.78 17.11 -4.28
C GLU A 368 -35.84 15.91 -4.18
N ALA A 369 -34.59 16.06 -4.63
CA ALA A 369 -33.58 15.00 -4.53
C ALA A 369 -33.35 14.58 -3.06
N ARG A 370 -33.21 15.55 -2.14
CA ARG A 370 -33.06 15.25 -0.71
C ARG A 370 -34.27 14.53 -0.12
N SER A 371 -35.49 14.88 -0.56
CA SER A 371 -36.72 14.22 -0.10
C SER A 371 -36.81 12.75 -0.51
N LEU A 372 -36.16 12.37 -1.62
CA LEU A 372 -36.01 10.98 -2.07
C LEU A 372 -34.87 10.23 -1.34
N GLY A 373 -34.20 10.87 -0.38
CA GLY A 373 -33.01 10.33 0.24
C GLY A 373 -31.79 10.32 -0.69
N ALA A 374 -31.83 11.06 -1.81
CA ALA A 374 -30.71 11.11 -2.73
C ALA A 374 -29.51 11.81 -2.11
N MET A 375 -28.35 11.18 -2.24
CA MET A 375 -27.11 11.70 -1.68
C MET A 375 -26.37 12.57 -2.68
N ALA A 376 -25.87 13.71 -2.20
CA ALA A 376 -24.81 14.44 -2.89
C ALA A 376 -23.45 13.79 -2.58
N LEU A 377 -22.60 13.65 -3.60
CA LEU A 377 -21.23 13.19 -3.41
C LEU A 377 -20.39 14.31 -2.79
N PHE A 378 -19.49 13.94 -1.88
CA PHE A 378 -18.67 14.89 -1.15
C PHE A 378 -17.66 15.59 -2.08
N GLY A 379 -17.59 16.92 -2.02
CA GLY A 379 -16.61 17.74 -2.77
C GLY A 379 -17.10 18.27 -4.11
N GLU A 380 -18.23 17.81 -4.62
CA GLU A 380 -18.82 18.27 -5.89
C GLU A 380 -19.67 19.54 -5.73
N LYS A 381 -19.63 20.42 -6.73
CA LYS A 381 -20.51 21.61 -6.80
C LYS A 381 -21.71 21.31 -7.68
N TYR A 382 -22.88 21.26 -7.07
CA TYR A 382 -24.14 21.03 -7.77
C TYR A 382 -24.88 22.35 -8.05
N GLY A 383 -25.46 22.45 -9.24
CA GLY A 383 -26.40 23.54 -9.58
C GLY A 383 -27.78 23.33 -8.95
N ASP A 384 -28.71 24.23 -9.23
CA ASP A 384 -30.07 24.17 -8.66
C ASP A 384 -30.87 22.95 -9.14
N VAL A 385 -30.59 22.48 -10.36
CA VAL A 385 -31.14 21.26 -10.95
C VAL A 385 -30.05 20.20 -10.99
N VAL A 386 -30.35 19.02 -10.45
CA VAL A 386 -29.43 17.88 -10.34
C VAL A 386 -30.01 16.65 -11.04
N ARG A 387 -29.13 15.78 -11.52
CA ARG A 387 -29.49 14.47 -12.07
C ARG A 387 -29.35 13.43 -10.96
N VAL A 388 -30.47 12.79 -10.60
CA VAL A 388 -30.51 11.72 -9.61
C VAL A 388 -30.65 10.39 -10.34
N VAL A 389 -29.73 9.48 -10.08
CA VAL A 389 -29.74 8.10 -10.53
C VAL A 389 -30.27 7.24 -9.40
N SER A 390 -31.24 6.38 -9.72
CA SER A 390 -31.88 5.48 -8.75
C SER A 390 -31.74 4.04 -9.21
N VAL A 391 -31.44 3.13 -8.28
CA VAL A 391 -31.51 1.69 -8.51
C VAL A 391 -32.67 1.13 -7.68
N GLY A 392 -33.83 1.01 -8.33
CA GLY A 392 -35.11 0.83 -7.63
C GLY A 392 -35.27 1.85 -6.50
N ASP A 393 -35.85 1.41 -5.39
CA ASP A 393 -35.97 2.18 -4.15
C ASP A 393 -34.79 1.95 -3.19
N TRP A 394 -33.75 1.25 -3.65
CA TRP A 394 -32.65 0.81 -2.78
C TRP A 394 -31.51 1.82 -2.69
N ALA A 395 -31.19 2.49 -3.79
CA ALA A 395 -30.11 3.49 -3.84
C ALA A 395 -30.53 4.69 -4.69
N HIS A 396 -30.25 5.90 -4.19
CA HIS A 396 -30.51 7.17 -4.86
C HIS A 396 -29.30 8.09 -4.71
N GLU A 397 -28.68 8.50 -5.82
CA GLU A 397 -27.45 9.30 -5.80
C GLU A 397 -27.43 10.36 -6.91
N LEU A 398 -26.85 11.52 -6.61
CA LEU A 398 -26.61 12.55 -7.60
C LEU A 398 -25.43 12.11 -8.48
N CYS A 399 -25.73 11.77 -9.74
CA CYS A 399 -24.72 11.25 -10.66
C CYS A 399 -24.94 11.74 -12.09
N GLY A 400 -23.87 12.24 -12.71
CA GLY A 400 -23.83 12.65 -14.11
C GLY A 400 -23.34 11.57 -15.06
N GLY A 401 -23.08 10.35 -14.58
CA GLY A 401 -22.50 9.29 -15.40
C GLY A 401 -23.50 8.49 -16.24
N THR A 402 -22.93 7.59 -17.04
CA THR A 402 -23.67 6.56 -17.76
C THR A 402 -23.85 5.32 -16.88
N HIS A 403 -24.99 4.65 -17.00
CA HIS A 403 -25.36 3.52 -16.15
C HIS A 403 -25.96 2.37 -16.95
N ALA A 404 -25.83 1.16 -16.42
CA ALA A 404 -26.65 0.04 -16.87
C ALA A 404 -28.15 0.36 -16.65
N GLN A 405 -29.04 -0.22 -17.45
CA GLN A 405 -30.48 0.07 -17.40
C GLN A 405 -31.19 -0.72 -16.29
N ARG A 406 -30.62 -1.84 -15.86
CA ARG A 406 -31.11 -2.67 -14.75
C ARG A 406 -29.94 -3.21 -13.93
N SER A 407 -30.13 -3.50 -12.65
CA SER A 407 -29.06 -4.02 -11.80
C SER A 407 -28.54 -5.37 -12.30
N GLY A 408 -29.39 -6.26 -12.82
CA GLY A 408 -28.96 -7.56 -13.35
C GLY A 408 -28.03 -7.46 -14.55
N GLN A 409 -28.07 -6.34 -15.30
CA GLN A 409 -27.14 -6.09 -16.41
C GLN A 409 -25.70 -5.84 -15.97
N VAL A 410 -25.47 -5.52 -14.68
CA VAL A 410 -24.11 -5.39 -14.12
C VAL A 410 -23.37 -6.74 -14.18
N GLY A 411 -24.09 -7.85 -14.00
CA GLY A 411 -23.51 -9.18 -13.82
C GLY A 411 -22.69 -9.28 -12.53
N VAL A 412 -22.19 -10.49 -12.23
CA VAL A 412 -21.52 -10.78 -10.94
C VAL A 412 -20.46 -9.74 -10.58
N VAL A 413 -20.43 -9.38 -9.30
CA VAL A 413 -19.43 -8.48 -8.71
C VAL A 413 -18.58 -9.31 -7.75
N THR A 414 -17.26 -9.14 -7.79
CA THR A 414 -16.34 -9.79 -6.86
C THR A 414 -15.24 -8.82 -6.42
N PHE A 415 -14.95 -8.81 -5.12
CA PHE A 415 -13.93 -7.99 -4.51
C PHE A 415 -12.57 -8.68 -4.65
N LEU A 416 -11.58 -7.91 -5.10
CA LEU A 416 -10.20 -8.38 -5.26
C LEU A 416 -9.37 -8.08 -4.02
N SER A 417 -9.53 -6.88 -3.48
CA SER A 417 -8.68 -6.37 -2.41
C SER A 417 -9.39 -5.28 -1.62
N GLU A 418 -8.92 -5.13 -0.39
CA GLU A 418 -9.31 -4.10 0.57
C GLU A 418 -8.04 -3.58 1.23
N GLY A 419 -7.75 -2.28 1.13
CA GLY A 419 -6.49 -1.73 1.61
C GLY A 419 -6.57 -0.28 2.05
N SER A 420 -5.66 0.13 2.95
CA SER A 420 -5.48 1.54 3.31
C SER A 420 -4.73 2.27 2.19
N ILE A 421 -5.25 3.43 1.78
CA ILE A 421 -4.62 4.30 0.78
C ILE A 421 -4.18 5.66 1.36
N GLY A 422 -4.37 5.83 2.67
CA GLY A 422 -4.07 7.05 3.39
C GLY A 422 -4.70 7.04 4.78
N THR A 423 -4.34 8.01 5.61
CA THR A 423 -4.87 8.09 6.98
C THR A 423 -6.38 8.29 6.97
N GLY A 424 -7.11 7.26 7.44
CA GLY A 424 -8.56 7.25 7.57
C GLY A 424 -9.33 6.95 6.28
N VAL A 425 -8.64 6.56 5.20
CA VAL A 425 -9.28 6.25 3.90
C VAL A 425 -8.84 4.87 3.43
N ARG A 426 -9.83 4.08 3.03
CA ARG A 426 -9.65 2.72 2.54
C ARG A 426 -10.23 2.57 1.15
N ARG A 427 -9.69 1.63 0.39
CA ARG A 427 -10.05 1.32 -0.99
C ARG A 427 -10.49 -0.12 -1.09
N VAL A 428 -11.58 -0.33 -1.80
CA VAL A 428 -11.98 -1.64 -2.32
C VAL A 428 -11.79 -1.64 -3.83
N GLU A 429 -11.13 -2.67 -4.32
CA GLU A 429 -11.03 -2.96 -5.75
C GLU A 429 -11.94 -4.13 -6.09
N ALA A 430 -12.72 -3.99 -7.15
CA ALA A 430 -13.69 -5.00 -7.56
C ALA A 430 -13.68 -5.20 -9.06
N LEU A 431 -14.00 -6.44 -9.48
CA LEU A 431 -14.33 -6.77 -10.85
C LEU A 431 -15.84 -6.86 -11.02
N VAL A 432 -16.31 -6.59 -12.24
CA VAL A 432 -17.73 -6.61 -12.56
C VAL A 432 -18.01 -7.36 -13.86
N GLY A 433 -19.15 -8.06 -13.91
CA GLY A 433 -19.65 -8.74 -15.10
C GLY A 433 -18.68 -9.79 -15.63
N THR A 434 -18.35 -9.72 -16.92
CA THR A 434 -17.53 -10.73 -17.61
C THR A 434 -16.14 -10.90 -16.98
N ASP A 435 -15.51 -9.81 -16.54
CA ASP A 435 -14.17 -9.86 -15.97
C ASP A 435 -14.16 -10.49 -14.58
N ALA A 436 -15.20 -10.24 -13.77
CA ALA A 436 -15.42 -10.96 -12.51
C ALA A 436 -15.64 -12.45 -12.74
N TYR A 437 -16.49 -12.83 -13.71
CA TYR A 437 -16.70 -14.22 -14.07
C TYR A 437 -15.40 -14.91 -14.51
N ARG A 438 -14.60 -14.27 -15.38
CA ARG A 438 -13.31 -14.82 -15.84
C ARG A 438 -12.32 -15.00 -14.68
N PHE A 439 -12.33 -14.08 -13.71
CA PHE A 439 -11.52 -14.20 -12.50
C PHE A 439 -11.95 -15.42 -11.68
N LEU A 440 -13.24 -15.53 -11.33
CA LEU A 440 -13.77 -16.64 -10.54
C LEU A 440 -13.59 -18.00 -11.24
N ALA A 441 -13.73 -18.05 -12.56
CA ALA A 441 -13.49 -19.28 -13.34
C ALA A 441 -12.02 -19.72 -13.28
N ARG A 442 -11.06 -18.78 -13.27
CA ARG A 442 -9.64 -19.09 -13.07
C ARG A 442 -9.37 -19.60 -11.66
N GLU A 443 -9.93 -18.95 -10.64
CA GLU A 443 -9.80 -19.40 -9.25
C GLU A 443 -10.35 -20.82 -9.07
N HIS A 444 -11.52 -21.11 -9.66
CA HIS A 444 -12.11 -22.45 -9.62
C HIS A 444 -11.20 -23.52 -10.27
N LEU A 445 -10.55 -23.20 -11.39
CA LEU A 445 -9.59 -24.09 -12.03
C LEU A 445 -8.37 -24.35 -11.15
N LEU A 446 -7.81 -23.32 -10.52
CA LEU A 446 -6.67 -23.45 -9.61
C LEU A 446 -7.00 -24.34 -8.41
N VAL A 447 -8.15 -24.10 -7.77
CA VAL A 447 -8.64 -24.93 -6.66
C VAL A 447 -8.84 -26.38 -7.10
N SER A 448 -9.40 -26.60 -8.31
CA SER A 448 -9.60 -27.95 -8.84
C SER A 448 -8.28 -28.68 -9.10
N GLN A 449 -7.27 -27.99 -9.64
CA GLN A 449 -5.93 -28.56 -9.85
C GLN A 449 -5.25 -28.93 -8.52
N LEU A 450 -5.38 -28.09 -7.50
CA LEU A 450 -4.85 -28.38 -6.16
C LEU A 450 -5.57 -29.58 -5.52
N ALA A 451 -6.91 -29.63 -5.65
CA ALA A 451 -7.72 -30.73 -5.18
C ALA A 451 -7.31 -32.07 -5.81
N GLU A 452 -7.07 -32.08 -7.14
CA GLU A 452 -6.56 -33.24 -7.85
C GLU A 452 -5.16 -33.66 -7.38
N ALA A 453 -4.22 -32.70 -7.28
CA ALA A 453 -2.85 -32.95 -6.86
C ALA A 453 -2.77 -33.54 -5.44
N LEU A 454 -3.61 -33.05 -4.52
CA LEU A 454 -3.65 -33.47 -3.12
C LEU A 454 -4.62 -34.63 -2.86
N LYS A 455 -5.37 -35.06 -3.90
CA LYS A 455 -6.41 -36.09 -3.84
C LYS A 455 -7.39 -35.83 -2.70
N ALA A 456 -7.92 -34.62 -2.65
CA ALA A 456 -8.83 -34.15 -1.62
C ALA A 456 -9.96 -33.34 -2.26
N ARG A 457 -11.08 -33.18 -1.55
CA ARG A 457 -12.14 -32.26 -1.98
C ARG A 457 -11.70 -30.81 -1.73
N PRO A 458 -12.19 -29.81 -2.49
CA PRO A 458 -11.84 -28.40 -2.29
C PRO A 458 -11.97 -27.92 -0.85
N GLU A 459 -13.04 -28.32 -0.15
CA GLU A 459 -13.31 -27.98 1.24
C GLU A 459 -12.30 -28.59 2.24
N GLU A 460 -11.61 -29.67 1.85
CA GLU A 460 -10.59 -30.35 2.66
C GLU A 460 -9.18 -29.83 2.38
N LEU A 461 -9.00 -28.97 1.36
CA LEU A 461 -7.68 -28.49 0.93
C LEU A 461 -6.88 -27.83 2.07
N PRO A 462 -7.44 -26.92 2.89
CA PRO A 462 -6.67 -26.28 3.96
C PRO A 462 -6.09 -27.31 4.94
N GLU A 463 -6.92 -28.23 5.42
CA GLU A 463 -6.50 -29.30 6.33
C GLU A 463 -5.45 -30.21 5.67
N ARG A 464 -5.62 -30.53 4.38
CA ARG A 464 -4.69 -31.39 3.64
C ARG A 464 -3.32 -30.75 3.46
N VAL A 465 -3.30 -29.43 3.20
CA VAL A 465 -2.08 -28.63 3.11
C VAL A 465 -1.39 -28.56 4.46
N ASP A 466 -2.12 -28.26 5.54
CA ASP A 466 -1.56 -28.21 6.90
C ASP A 466 -0.98 -29.56 7.33
N ALA A 467 -1.69 -30.66 7.06
CA ALA A 467 -1.19 -32.01 7.33
C ALA A 467 0.03 -32.38 6.47
N MET A 468 0.15 -31.84 5.25
CA MET A 468 1.34 -32.03 4.41
C MET A 468 2.53 -31.25 4.96
N ILE A 469 2.33 -29.99 5.35
CA ILE A 469 3.36 -29.14 5.98
C ILE A 469 3.84 -29.77 7.30
N GLY A 470 2.91 -30.30 8.12
CA GLY A 470 3.24 -31.02 9.34
C GLY A 470 4.14 -32.24 9.08
N ARG A 471 3.74 -33.10 8.14
CA ARG A 471 4.53 -34.28 7.74
C ARG A 471 5.90 -33.91 7.18
N LEU A 472 6.01 -32.81 6.44
CA LEU A 472 7.29 -32.32 5.92
C LEU A 472 8.23 -31.94 7.08
N LYS A 473 7.74 -31.17 8.05
CA LYS A 473 8.51 -30.80 9.24
C LYS A 473 8.95 -32.02 10.06
N ASP A 474 8.09 -33.02 10.21
CA ASP A 474 8.42 -34.25 10.94
C ASP A 474 9.45 -35.09 10.19
N ALA A 475 9.33 -35.20 8.86
CA ALA A 475 10.31 -35.90 8.03
C ALA A 475 11.69 -35.21 8.08
N GLU A 476 11.75 -33.87 8.06
CA GLU A 476 12.99 -33.09 8.19
C GLU A 476 13.65 -33.31 9.57
N ARG A 477 12.86 -33.35 10.63
CA ARG A 477 13.34 -33.64 12.00
C ARG A 477 13.89 -35.05 12.11
N GLU A 478 13.17 -36.02 11.55
CA GLU A 478 13.58 -37.42 11.56
C GLU A 478 14.86 -37.64 10.73
N LEU A 479 14.95 -37.03 9.54
CA LEU A 479 16.15 -37.05 8.71
C LEU A 479 17.36 -36.49 9.47
N SER A 480 17.17 -35.37 10.18
CA SER A 480 18.22 -34.78 11.01
C SER A 480 18.64 -35.72 12.15
N ARG A 481 17.69 -36.42 12.78
CA ARG A 481 17.96 -37.41 13.82
C ARG A 481 18.74 -38.62 13.29
N VAL A 482 18.34 -39.17 12.15
CA VAL A 482 19.02 -40.30 11.50
C VAL A 482 20.43 -39.91 11.07
N ARG A 483 20.62 -38.72 10.46
CA ARG A 483 21.95 -38.21 10.09
C ARG A 483 22.87 -38.09 11.30
N ARG A 484 22.40 -37.51 12.42
CA ARG A 484 23.17 -37.44 13.67
C ARG A 484 23.54 -38.81 14.22
N ALA A 485 22.59 -39.75 14.24
CA ALA A 485 22.85 -41.11 14.71
C ALA A 485 23.91 -41.82 13.85
N GLN A 486 23.81 -41.67 12.52
CA GLN A 486 24.78 -42.22 11.57
C GLN A 486 26.18 -41.60 11.77
N LEU A 487 26.27 -40.27 11.87
CA LEU A 487 27.53 -39.57 12.15
C LEU A 487 28.17 -40.07 13.44
N SER A 488 27.38 -40.21 14.51
CA SER A 488 27.88 -40.68 15.81
C SER A 488 28.39 -42.13 15.75
N ALA A 489 27.68 -43.01 15.03
CA ALA A 489 28.08 -44.41 14.84
C ALA A 489 29.35 -44.56 14.00
N SER A 490 29.54 -43.72 12.97
CA SER A 490 30.75 -43.73 12.14
C SER A 490 31.89 -42.85 12.69
N ALA A 491 31.69 -42.19 13.84
CA ALA A 491 32.59 -41.15 14.32
C ALA A 491 34.04 -41.62 14.45
N GLU A 492 34.29 -42.81 15.02
CA GLU A 492 35.65 -43.32 15.19
C GLU A 492 36.35 -43.58 13.84
N GLY A 493 35.61 -44.06 12.84
CA GLY A 493 36.12 -44.26 11.49
C GLY A 493 36.38 -42.95 10.75
N VAL A 494 35.55 -41.92 10.97
CA VAL A 494 35.71 -40.59 10.39
C VAL A 494 36.87 -39.83 11.04
N ILE A 495 36.97 -39.86 12.37
CA ILE A 495 38.03 -39.19 13.14
C ILE A 495 39.38 -39.87 12.90
N GLY A 496 39.37 -41.19 12.73
CA GLY A 496 40.56 -42.00 12.48
C GLY A 496 41.54 -42.02 13.66
N THR A 497 42.80 -42.28 13.35
CA THR A 497 43.89 -42.32 14.33
C THR A 497 44.71 -41.04 14.26
N GLY A 498 44.99 -40.42 15.41
CA GLY A 498 45.84 -39.23 15.46
C GLY A 498 47.29 -39.57 15.10
N ASN A 499 48.08 -38.56 14.78
CA ASN A 499 49.51 -38.65 14.51
C ASN A 499 50.30 -37.93 15.61
N ASP A 500 51.52 -38.39 15.90
CA ASP A 500 52.42 -37.70 16.84
C ASP A 500 53.06 -36.49 16.13
N VAL A 501 52.88 -35.31 16.72
CA VAL A 501 53.36 -34.02 16.18
C VAL A 501 53.95 -33.24 17.35
N GLY A 502 55.29 -33.21 17.43
CA GLY A 502 55.99 -32.62 18.58
C GLY A 502 55.59 -33.30 19.91
N ALA A 503 55.12 -32.50 20.87
CA ALA A 503 54.62 -32.99 22.16
C ALA A 503 53.13 -33.42 22.14
N TYR A 504 52.44 -33.22 21.02
CA TYR A 504 51.01 -33.40 20.87
C TYR A 504 50.65 -34.62 20.03
N ARG A 505 49.47 -35.20 20.29
CA ARG A 505 48.79 -36.12 19.38
C ARG A 505 47.72 -35.33 18.64
N LEU A 506 47.88 -35.20 17.32
CA LEU A 506 47.00 -34.43 16.46
C LEU A 506 46.04 -35.34 15.68
N TRP A 507 44.74 -35.10 15.80
CA TRP A 507 43.71 -35.67 14.92
C TRP A 507 43.23 -34.61 13.95
N THR A 508 43.26 -34.92 12.66
CA THR A 508 42.66 -34.10 11.60
C THR A 508 41.74 -34.96 10.75
N PHE A 509 40.53 -34.49 10.50
CA PHE A 509 39.57 -35.23 9.66
C PHE A 509 38.62 -34.29 8.93
N VAL A 510 38.09 -34.77 7.80
CA VAL A 510 36.99 -34.13 7.08
C VAL A 510 35.72 -34.96 7.34
N ALA A 511 34.71 -34.34 7.95
CA ALA A 511 33.42 -34.97 8.14
C ALA A 511 32.72 -35.18 6.79
N PRO A 512 31.79 -36.15 6.69
CA PRO A 512 31.02 -36.36 5.46
C PRO A 512 30.37 -35.08 4.95
N GLU A 513 30.27 -34.93 3.63
CA GLU A 513 29.65 -33.78 2.99
C GLU A 513 28.20 -33.56 3.48
N GLY A 514 27.82 -32.31 3.72
CA GLY A 514 26.54 -31.92 4.32
C GLY A 514 26.49 -32.03 5.85
N THR A 515 27.63 -32.25 6.51
CA THR A 515 27.72 -32.19 7.98
C THR A 515 27.65 -30.73 8.46
N SER A 516 26.64 -30.43 9.29
CA SER A 516 26.48 -29.08 9.86
C SER A 516 27.62 -28.71 10.82
N ALA A 517 27.86 -27.42 11.03
CA ALA A 517 28.88 -26.96 11.98
C ALA A 517 28.62 -27.46 13.43
N ALA A 518 27.34 -27.62 13.80
CA ALA A 518 26.96 -28.15 15.11
C ALA A 518 27.34 -29.64 15.25
N ASP A 519 27.06 -30.45 14.23
CA ASP A 519 27.40 -31.87 14.23
C ASP A 519 28.92 -32.08 14.13
N LEU A 520 29.62 -31.24 13.36
CA LEU A 520 31.09 -31.22 13.31
C LEU A 520 31.70 -30.95 14.70
N ARG A 521 31.12 -30.00 15.45
CA ARG A 521 31.55 -29.70 16.81
C ARG A 521 31.40 -30.92 17.73
N GLU A 522 30.31 -31.67 17.61
CA GLU A 522 30.12 -32.91 18.37
C GLU A 522 31.17 -33.98 18.01
N LEU A 523 31.47 -34.18 16.72
CA LEU A 523 32.52 -35.11 16.27
C LEU A 523 33.89 -34.74 16.82
N VAL A 524 34.26 -33.45 16.77
CA VAL A 524 35.54 -32.96 17.28
C VAL A 524 35.64 -33.14 18.80
N LEU A 525 34.56 -32.88 19.54
CA LEU A 525 34.49 -33.11 20.99
C LEU A 525 34.60 -34.60 21.34
N LYS A 526 33.98 -35.49 20.54
CA LYS A 526 34.12 -36.94 20.69
C LYS A 526 35.56 -37.38 20.43
N GLY A 527 36.19 -36.89 19.36
CA GLY A 527 37.59 -37.16 19.06
C GLY A 527 38.53 -36.75 20.18
N ARG A 528 38.29 -35.59 20.81
CA ARG A 528 39.06 -35.16 21.99
C ARG A 528 38.97 -36.16 23.13
N GLY A 529 37.80 -36.77 23.33
CA GLY A 529 37.57 -37.80 24.34
C GLY A 529 38.17 -39.17 24.04
N MET A 530 38.62 -39.43 22.80
CA MET A 530 39.26 -40.70 22.43
C MET A 530 40.70 -40.81 22.94
N ALA A 531 41.34 -39.69 23.26
CA ALA A 531 42.69 -39.68 23.81
C ALA A 531 42.70 -40.06 25.30
N LYS A 532 43.70 -40.85 25.72
CA LYS A 532 43.95 -41.05 27.16
C LYS A 532 44.30 -39.71 27.82
N PRO A 533 43.91 -39.48 29.09
CA PRO A 533 44.18 -38.21 29.79
C PRO A 533 45.66 -37.79 29.81
N GLU A 534 46.57 -38.76 29.78
CA GLU A 534 48.03 -38.56 29.82
C GLU A 534 48.58 -37.93 28.51
N VAL A 535 47.85 -38.08 27.40
CA VAL A 535 48.27 -37.68 26.05
C VAL A 535 47.77 -36.26 25.78
N ALA A 536 48.66 -35.34 25.37
CA ALA A 536 48.26 -34.01 24.94
C ALA A 536 47.53 -34.07 23.59
N ALA A 537 46.20 -33.99 23.61
CA ALA A 537 45.36 -34.19 22.42
C ALA A 537 44.92 -32.86 21.80
N VAL A 538 45.11 -32.74 20.49
CA VAL A 538 44.58 -31.67 19.65
C VAL A 538 43.74 -32.30 18.54
N VAL A 539 42.52 -31.81 18.35
CA VAL A 539 41.60 -32.29 17.30
C VAL A 539 41.17 -31.11 16.46
N LEU A 540 41.29 -31.23 15.14
CA LEU A 540 40.81 -30.26 14.16
C LEU A 540 39.95 -30.98 13.12
N GLY A 541 38.65 -30.72 13.13
CA GLY A 541 37.72 -31.25 12.14
C GLY A 541 37.32 -30.18 11.12
N ALA A 542 37.10 -30.60 9.89
CA ALA A 542 36.48 -29.79 8.84
C ALA A 542 35.15 -30.39 8.38
N SER A 543 34.19 -29.58 7.96
CA SER A 543 33.02 -30.02 7.20
C SER A 543 32.75 -29.10 6.03
N ILE A 544 32.10 -29.64 5.00
CA ILE A 544 31.68 -28.91 3.80
C ILE A 544 30.16 -28.97 3.74
N ASP A 545 29.53 -27.81 3.73
CA ASP A 545 28.07 -27.68 3.62
C ASP A 545 27.74 -26.50 2.71
N GLU A 546 26.95 -26.75 1.67
CA GLU A 546 26.56 -25.77 0.63
C GLU A 546 27.73 -24.90 0.11
N GLY A 547 28.88 -25.52 -0.14
CA GLY A 547 30.06 -24.82 -0.68
C GLY A 547 30.84 -24.00 0.35
N LYS A 548 30.51 -24.09 1.64
CA LYS A 548 31.23 -23.43 2.74
C LYS A 548 31.96 -24.46 3.60
N VAL A 549 33.14 -24.08 4.07
CA VAL A 549 33.95 -24.87 4.99
C VAL A 549 33.69 -24.41 6.42
N ALA A 550 33.36 -25.33 7.31
CA ALA A 550 33.41 -25.11 8.75
C ALA A 550 34.64 -25.82 9.33
N LEU A 551 35.30 -25.19 10.31
CA LEU A 551 36.43 -25.72 11.05
C LEU A 551 36.13 -25.66 12.54
N VAL A 552 36.38 -26.76 13.25
CA VAL A 552 36.29 -26.82 14.71
C VAL A 552 37.56 -27.42 15.28
N ALA A 553 38.18 -26.70 16.22
CA ALA A 553 39.37 -27.15 16.94
C ALA A 553 39.01 -27.42 18.40
N ALA A 554 39.45 -28.55 18.96
CA ALA A 554 39.32 -28.84 20.40
C ALA A 554 40.60 -29.45 20.98
N LEU A 555 40.90 -29.10 22.23
CA LEU A 555 42.07 -29.58 22.97
C LEU A 555 41.65 -30.18 24.30
N ASN A 556 42.41 -31.15 24.80
CA ASN A 556 42.25 -31.63 26.18
C ASN A 556 43.10 -30.82 27.18
N GLU A 557 42.86 -31.03 28.47
CA GLU A 557 43.56 -30.30 29.55
C GLU A 557 45.08 -30.43 29.47
N ARG A 558 45.58 -31.61 29.09
CA ARG A 558 47.02 -31.86 28.97
C ARG A 558 47.66 -31.03 27.85
N ALA A 559 47.01 -30.92 26.70
CA ALA A 559 47.48 -30.08 25.60
C ALA A 559 47.47 -28.59 25.97
N MET A 560 46.44 -28.14 26.69
CA MET A 560 46.40 -26.76 27.19
C MET A 560 47.51 -26.48 28.22
N ALA A 561 47.79 -27.43 29.12
CA ALA A 561 48.87 -27.32 30.10
C ALA A 561 50.27 -27.31 29.46
N GLN A 562 50.40 -27.79 28.22
CA GLN A 562 51.62 -27.72 27.42
C GLN A 562 51.75 -26.44 26.59
N GLY A 563 50.75 -25.54 26.65
CA GLY A 563 50.81 -24.21 26.06
C GLY A 563 49.98 -24.01 24.79
N ALA A 564 49.39 -25.07 24.23
CA ALA A 564 48.51 -24.95 23.07
C ALA A 564 47.13 -24.39 23.46
N THR A 565 46.50 -23.62 22.55
CA THR A 565 45.13 -23.11 22.74
C THR A 565 44.26 -23.47 21.54
N ALA A 566 42.95 -23.65 21.75
CA ALA A 566 42.05 -23.92 20.63
C ALA A 566 42.02 -22.78 19.61
N ASN A 567 42.15 -21.54 20.10
CA ASN A 567 42.20 -20.39 19.24
C ASN A 567 43.49 -20.35 18.40
N SER A 568 44.67 -20.66 18.97
CA SER A 568 45.91 -20.69 18.19
C SER A 568 45.89 -21.76 17.10
N VAL A 569 45.36 -22.95 17.42
CA VAL A 569 45.16 -24.03 16.45
C VAL A 569 44.23 -23.59 15.31
N LEU A 570 43.08 -23.00 15.63
CA LEU A 570 42.14 -22.53 14.63
C LEU A 570 42.73 -21.38 13.76
N GLN A 571 43.42 -20.41 14.37
CA GLN A 571 44.03 -19.30 13.62
C GLN A 571 45.12 -19.77 12.65
N GLY A 572 45.81 -20.88 12.94
CA GLY A 572 46.74 -21.51 12.01
C GLY A 572 46.04 -22.12 10.78
N ALA A 573 44.81 -22.61 10.94
CA ALA A 573 44.03 -23.28 9.89
C ALA A 573 43.24 -22.30 8.98
N LEU A 574 42.70 -21.22 9.56
CA LEU A 574 41.77 -20.30 8.89
C LEU A 574 42.29 -19.64 7.58
N PRO A 575 43.55 -19.21 7.47
CA PRO A 575 44.06 -18.57 6.26
C PRO A 575 43.94 -19.45 5.02
N ALA A 576 44.21 -20.75 5.15
CA ALA A 576 44.19 -21.69 4.03
C ALA A 576 42.79 -21.87 3.45
N VAL A 577 41.76 -21.84 4.30
CA VAL A 577 40.35 -21.91 3.87
C VAL A 577 39.73 -20.54 3.54
N GLY A 578 40.52 -19.46 3.60
CA GLY A 578 40.04 -18.10 3.38
C GLY A 578 39.01 -17.66 4.43
N GLY A 579 39.15 -18.13 5.66
CA GLY A 579 38.13 -18.07 6.70
C GLY A 579 38.39 -17.10 7.84
N ARG A 580 37.37 -16.91 8.68
CA ARG A 580 37.47 -16.21 9.97
C ARG A 580 36.80 -17.05 11.06
N GLY A 581 37.23 -16.83 12.30
CA GLY A 581 36.71 -17.58 13.45
C GLY A 581 37.42 -17.22 14.74
N GLY A 582 36.99 -17.85 15.82
CA GLY A 582 37.56 -17.64 17.14
C GLY A 582 37.03 -18.63 18.18
N GLY A 583 37.66 -18.62 19.34
CA GLY A 583 37.27 -19.45 20.47
C GLY A 583 38.01 -19.06 21.73
N LYS A 584 37.65 -19.72 22.83
CA LYS A 584 38.28 -19.53 24.14
C LYS A 584 38.44 -20.88 24.82
N GLY A 585 39.54 -21.04 25.54
CA GLY A 585 39.84 -22.26 26.29
C GLY A 585 40.11 -23.45 25.37
N ASP A 586 39.32 -24.51 25.56
CA ASP A 586 39.50 -25.83 24.99
C ASP A 586 38.81 -26.03 23.63
N ILE A 587 38.08 -25.04 23.12
CA ILE A 587 37.38 -25.12 21.83
C ILE A 587 37.32 -23.80 21.05
N ALA A 588 37.45 -23.90 19.73
CA ALA A 588 37.34 -22.78 18.80
C ALA A 588 36.65 -23.20 17.50
N GLN A 589 35.94 -22.26 16.87
CA GLN A 589 35.20 -22.52 15.64
C GLN A 589 35.36 -21.38 14.64
N GLY A 590 35.38 -21.72 13.37
CA GLY A 590 35.44 -20.77 12.28
C GLY A 590 35.03 -21.39 10.96
N GLY A 591 35.14 -20.63 9.89
CA GLY A 591 34.80 -21.13 8.57
C GLY A 591 35.25 -20.19 7.46
N GLY A 592 35.26 -20.72 6.24
CA GLY A 592 35.71 -20.06 5.03
C GLY A 592 35.02 -20.61 3.79
N ALA A 593 35.46 -20.18 2.62
CA ALA A 593 34.86 -20.56 1.33
C ALA A 593 35.81 -21.37 0.43
N ASN A 594 37.09 -21.51 0.80
CA ASN A 594 38.07 -22.25 0.01
C ASN A 594 38.13 -23.73 0.46
N ILE A 595 37.37 -24.59 -0.23
CA ILE A 595 37.31 -26.03 0.03
C ILE A 595 38.65 -26.71 -0.22
N ASP A 596 39.34 -26.33 -1.31
CA ASP A 596 40.64 -26.89 -1.69
C ASP A 596 41.75 -26.54 -0.67
N GLY A 597 41.47 -25.61 0.24
CA GLY A 597 42.38 -25.19 1.31
C GLY A 597 42.40 -26.10 2.54
N ILE A 598 41.53 -27.11 2.64
CA ILE A 598 41.39 -27.94 3.86
C ILE A 598 42.67 -28.71 4.18
N ASP A 599 43.29 -29.38 3.20
CA ASP A 599 44.52 -30.14 3.43
C ASP A 599 45.69 -29.22 3.83
N ALA A 600 45.77 -28.04 3.21
CA ALA A 600 46.74 -27.01 3.56
C ALA A 600 46.51 -26.47 4.98
N ALA A 601 45.25 -26.35 5.41
CA ALA A 601 44.89 -25.95 6.76
C ALA A 601 45.37 -26.97 7.81
N PHE A 602 45.17 -28.27 7.54
CA PHE A 602 45.64 -29.34 8.41
C PHE A 602 47.17 -29.38 8.50
N ALA A 603 47.88 -29.24 7.37
CA ALA A 603 49.33 -29.18 7.35
C ALA A 603 49.89 -27.95 8.12
N ALA A 604 49.25 -26.79 7.99
CA ALA A 604 49.65 -25.57 8.70
C ALA A 604 49.53 -25.73 10.23
N VAL A 605 48.47 -26.40 10.71
CA VAL A 605 48.32 -26.71 12.13
C VAL A 605 49.39 -27.67 12.62
N ALA A 606 49.70 -28.72 11.86
CA ALA A 606 50.77 -29.65 12.22
C ALA A 606 52.11 -28.91 12.37
N ALA A 607 52.49 -28.08 11.40
CA ALA A 607 53.70 -27.26 11.46
C ALA A 607 53.72 -26.27 12.64
N THR A 608 52.56 -25.70 13.00
CA THR A 608 52.45 -24.79 14.16
C THR A 608 52.69 -25.53 15.48
N LEU A 609 52.23 -26.77 15.59
CA LEU A 609 52.40 -27.61 16.79
C LEU A 609 53.80 -28.24 16.91
N GLU A 610 54.57 -28.32 15.82
CA GLU A 610 55.98 -28.76 15.88
C GLU A 610 56.94 -27.67 16.37
N GLN A 611 56.58 -26.39 16.16
CA GLN A 611 57.45 -25.23 16.45
C GLN A 611 57.24 -24.63 17.84
N GLY A 612 56.11 -24.92 18.50
CA GLY A 612 55.76 -24.47 19.84
C GLY A 612 55.78 -25.60 20.84
#